data_AF-A0A1W2AS25-F1
#
_entry.id   AF-A0A1W2AS25-F1
#
_cell.length_a   1.000
_cell.length_b   1.000
_cell.length_c   1.000
_cell.angle_alpha   90.00
_cell.angle_beta   90.00
_cell.angle_gamma   90.00
#
_symmetry.space_group_name_H-M   'P 1'
#
loop_
_entity.id
_entity.type
_entity.pdbx_description
1 polymer ?
#
loop_
_entity_poly.entity_id
_entity_poly.type
_entity_poly.pdbx_seq_one_letter_code
_entity_poly.pdbx_strand_id
1 'polypeptide(L)'
;MNIFKRIFRIGQAEIHSVVEKMEDPIKMTEQGIREMKADLDESLEAYAKVKALAIRTQNNVENKRAEASEFEKKAIILLQKSEAKELETEKAESLAKEALLLKKQLLLEVEELKKQAAAHQNSSEELYKNVEVLKFNISKWEAELNTLKARVKVSDATKLVNKQLAKIDSNSTISMLERMKEKVEEDEALSKAYGDIALTNKNVVDEINEAIGADDVLDELEQLKNKLKNE
;
A
#
# COMPACT_ATOMS: atom_id res chain seq x y z
N MET A 1 -12.99 22.10 -16.72
CA MET A 1 -11.65 22.53 -16.25
C MET A 1 -10.89 21.28 -15.80
N ASN A 2 -9.81 20.95 -16.50
CA ASN A 2 -9.19 19.62 -16.55
C ASN A 2 -8.58 19.12 -15.22
N ILE A 3 -9.23 18.13 -14.62
CA ILE A 3 -8.67 17.26 -13.56
C ILE A 3 -7.38 16.58 -14.08
N PHE A 4 -7.38 16.17 -15.36
CA PHE A 4 -6.20 15.66 -16.06
C PHE A 4 -5.02 16.65 -16.12
N LYS A 5 -5.25 17.98 -16.18
CA LYS A 5 -4.16 18.98 -16.14
C LYS A 5 -3.59 19.14 -14.73
N ARG A 6 -4.36 18.83 -13.68
CA ARG A 6 -3.89 18.90 -12.29
C ARG A 6 -3.03 17.69 -11.93
N ILE A 7 -3.46 16.48 -12.30
CA ILE A 7 -2.67 15.25 -12.10
C ILE A 7 -1.35 15.32 -12.90
N PHE A 8 -1.39 15.81 -14.15
CA PHE A 8 -0.17 15.93 -14.97
C PHE A 8 0.79 17.02 -14.46
N ARG A 9 0.28 18.10 -13.82
CA ARG A 9 1.13 19.12 -13.19
C ARG A 9 1.91 18.60 -11.98
N ILE A 10 1.40 17.58 -11.29
CA ILE A 10 2.08 16.95 -10.16
C ILE A 10 3.25 16.08 -10.64
N GLY A 11 3.17 15.53 -11.86
CA GLY A 11 4.26 14.74 -12.46
C GLY A 11 5.40 15.55 -13.10
N GLN A 12 5.19 16.85 -13.38
CA GLN A 12 6.14 17.69 -14.13
C GLN A 12 6.77 18.84 -13.34
N ALA A 13 6.36 19.07 -12.09
CA ALA A 13 6.95 20.13 -11.28
C ALA A 13 8.24 19.64 -10.62
N GLU A 14 9.36 20.03 -11.20
CA GLU A 14 10.69 19.97 -10.59
C GLU A 14 10.63 20.48 -9.15
N ILE A 15 11.16 19.66 -8.26
CA ILE A 15 11.19 19.87 -6.81
C ILE A 15 12.17 21.00 -6.51
N HIS A 16 11.70 22.24 -6.54
CA HIS A 16 12.38 23.35 -5.87
C HIS A 16 11.35 24.34 -5.31
N SER A 17 11.25 24.36 -3.98
CA SER A 17 10.68 25.44 -3.14
C SER A 17 9.15 25.54 -2.91
N VAL A 18 8.48 24.49 -2.42
CA VAL A 18 7.21 24.70 -1.67
C VAL A 18 7.17 23.81 -0.42
N VAL A 19 7.91 24.19 0.62
CA VAL A 19 8.04 23.41 1.86
C VAL A 19 7.09 23.87 2.99
N GLU A 20 6.41 25.02 2.87
CA GLU A 20 5.63 25.56 4.01
C GLU A 20 4.11 25.73 3.80
N LYS A 21 3.56 25.41 2.62
CA LYS A 21 2.10 25.56 2.34
C LYS A 21 1.41 24.37 1.68
N MET A 22 2.12 23.27 1.41
CA MET A 22 1.47 22.06 0.91
C MET A 22 1.13 21.17 2.10
N GLU A 23 -0.17 20.95 2.31
CA GLU A 23 -0.67 19.82 3.07
C GLU A 23 0.07 18.54 2.66
N ASP A 24 0.36 17.67 3.63
CA ASP A 24 1.03 16.38 3.45
C ASP A 24 0.68 15.74 2.11
N PRO A 25 1.65 15.54 1.18
CA PRO A 25 1.40 14.98 -0.14
C PRO A 25 0.61 13.66 -0.11
N ILE A 26 0.75 12.89 0.97
CA ILE A 26 -0.03 11.66 1.20
C ILE A 26 -1.51 11.99 1.32
N LYS A 27 -1.88 13.00 2.13
CA LYS A 27 -3.28 13.42 2.33
C LYS A 27 -3.89 13.98 1.05
N MET A 28 -3.13 14.75 0.29
CA MET A 28 -3.58 15.26 -1.01
C MET A 28 -3.85 14.12 -2.00
N THR A 29 -2.96 13.11 -2.08
CA THR A 29 -3.19 11.93 -2.93
C THR A 29 -4.36 11.09 -2.45
N GLU A 30 -4.54 10.90 -1.13
CA GLU A 30 -5.73 10.23 -0.57
C GLU A 30 -7.03 10.95 -0.96
N GLN A 31 -7.05 12.28 -0.89
CA GLN A 31 -8.19 13.05 -1.32
C GLN A 31 -8.44 12.91 -2.82
N GLY A 32 -7.41 13.00 -3.65
CA GLY A 32 -7.54 12.79 -5.09
C GLY A 32 -8.12 11.41 -5.43
N ILE A 33 -7.68 10.35 -4.75
CA ILE A 33 -8.23 9.00 -4.93
C ILE A 33 -9.70 8.94 -4.48
N ARG A 34 -10.08 9.61 -3.38
CA ARG A 34 -11.49 9.70 -2.95
C ARG A 34 -12.36 10.40 -3.99
N GLU A 35 -11.90 11.51 -4.53
CA GLU A 35 -12.60 12.24 -5.60
C GLU A 35 -12.74 11.37 -6.85
N MET A 36 -11.67 10.68 -7.27
CA MET A 36 -11.74 9.73 -8.40
C MET A 36 -12.73 8.59 -8.18
N LYS A 37 -12.89 8.11 -6.94
CA LYS A 37 -13.90 7.09 -6.61
C LYS A 37 -15.32 7.64 -6.71
N ALA A 38 -15.55 8.88 -6.27
CA ALA A 38 -16.84 9.54 -6.45
C ALA A 38 -17.15 9.73 -7.94
N ASP A 39 -16.18 10.20 -8.74
CA ASP A 39 -16.32 10.33 -10.19
C ASP A 39 -16.59 8.97 -10.86
N LEU A 40 -16.00 7.88 -10.35
CA LEU A 40 -16.26 6.52 -10.82
C LEU A 40 -17.71 6.10 -10.57
N ASP A 41 -18.24 6.38 -9.38
CA ASP A 41 -19.64 6.06 -9.03
C ASP A 41 -20.63 6.84 -9.92
N GLU A 42 -20.39 8.14 -10.12
CA GLU A 42 -21.20 8.95 -11.05
C GLU A 42 -21.10 8.43 -12.49
N SER A 43 -19.90 8.04 -12.93
CA SER A 43 -19.68 7.48 -14.26
C SER A 43 -20.38 6.13 -14.45
N LEU A 44 -20.40 5.28 -13.42
CA LEU A 44 -21.12 4.01 -13.41
C LEU A 44 -22.64 4.23 -13.49
N GLU A 45 -23.17 5.20 -12.75
CA GLU A 45 -24.59 5.56 -12.83
C GLU A 45 -24.97 6.07 -14.22
N ALA A 46 -24.15 6.98 -14.78
CA ALA A 46 -24.35 7.49 -16.13
C ALA A 46 -24.31 6.36 -17.18
N TYR A 47 -23.32 5.46 -17.08
CA TYR A 47 -23.23 4.26 -17.91
C TYR A 47 -24.50 3.40 -17.80
N ALA A 48 -24.97 3.12 -16.59
CA ALA A 48 -26.16 2.32 -16.36
C ALA A 48 -27.42 2.95 -16.96
N LYS A 49 -27.60 4.27 -16.83
CA LYS A 49 -28.72 5.00 -17.43
C LYS A 49 -28.71 4.91 -18.95
N VAL A 50 -27.56 5.12 -19.58
CA VAL A 50 -27.43 5.03 -21.05
C VAL A 50 -27.60 3.60 -21.53
N LYS A 51 -27.07 2.61 -20.79
CA LYS A 51 -27.27 1.19 -21.11
C LYS A 51 -28.75 0.80 -21.03
N ALA A 52 -29.45 1.23 -19.99
CA ALA A 52 -30.89 1.01 -19.83
C ALA A 52 -31.68 1.65 -20.98
N LEU A 53 -31.30 2.87 -21.41
CA LEU A 53 -31.91 3.51 -22.57
C LEU A 53 -31.69 2.70 -23.85
N ALA A 54 -30.48 2.20 -24.09
CA ALA A 54 -30.19 1.34 -25.24
C ALA A 54 -31.06 0.07 -25.24
N ILE A 55 -31.16 -0.62 -24.10
CA ILE A 55 -31.99 -1.83 -23.95
C ILE A 55 -33.46 -1.49 -24.20
N ARG A 56 -33.98 -0.40 -23.62
CA ARG A 56 -35.37 0.00 -23.81
C ARG A 56 -35.69 0.31 -25.28
N THR A 57 -34.80 1.03 -25.97
CA THR A 57 -34.98 1.34 -27.39
C THR A 57 -34.91 0.07 -28.25
N GLN A 58 -34.04 -0.88 -27.91
CA GLN A 58 -33.98 -2.19 -28.57
C GLN A 58 -35.28 -2.98 -28.37
N ASN A 59 -35.84 -3.02 -27.16
CA ASN A 59 -37.13 -3.66 -26.91
C ASN A 59 -38.26 -2.99 -27.71
N ASN A 60 -38.23 -1.67 -27.87
CA ASN A 60 -39.20 -0.95 -28.69
C ASN A 60 -39.09 -1.32 -30.17
N VAL A 61 -37.87 -1.54 -30.70
CA VAL A 61 -37.65 -2.07 -32.06
C VAL A 61 -38.35 -3.42 -32.22
N GLU A 62 -38.18 -4.32 -31.25
CA GLU A 62 -38.77 -5.66 -31.30
C GLU A 62 -40.30 -5.61 -31.21
N ASN A 63 -40.84 -4.81 -30.29
CA ASN A 63 -42.28 -4.61 -30.13
C ASN A 63 -42.92 -4.06 -31.41
N LYS A 64 -42.33 -3.01 -32.01
CA LYS A 64 -42.84 -2.41 -33.25
C LYS A 64 -42.74 -3.33 -34.46
N ARG A 65 -41.69 -4.15 -34.51
CA ARG A 65 -41.55 -5.20 -35.53
C ARG A 65 -42.62 -6.30 -35.35
N ALA A 66 -42.92 -6.70 -34.12
CA ALA A 66 -43.99 -7.65 -33.84
C ALA A 66 -45.36 -7.10 -34.26
N GLU A 67 -45.65 -5.84 -33.92
CA GLU A 67 -46.86 -5.13 -34.34
C GLU A 67 -47.00 -5.10 -35.88
N ALA A 68 -45.91 -4.79 -36.60
CA ALA A 68 -45.89 -4.82 -38.05
C ALA A 68 -46.20 -6.23 -38.62
N SER A 69 -45.69 -7.29 -37.99
CA SER A 69 -45.99 -8.68 -38.37
C SER A 69 -47.44 -9.05 -38.09
N GLU A 70 -48.07 -8.51 -37.04
CA GLU A 70 -49.49 -8.72 -36.79
C GLU A 70 -50.37 -8.10 -37.88
N PHE A 71 -50.04 -6.90 -38.35
CA PHE A 71 -50.77 -6.28 -39.47
C PHE A 71 -50.63 -7.06 -40.78
N GLU A 72 -49.46 -7.65 -41.03
CA GLU A 72 -49.27 -8.59 -42.14
C GLU A 72 -50.18 -9.82 -42.02
N LYS A 73 -50.23 -10.45 -40.85
CA LYS A 73 -51.12 -11.60 -40.60
C LYS A 73 -52.59 -11.20 -40.78
N LYS A 74 -53.00 -10.04 -40.30
CA LYS A 74 -54.36 -9.50 -40.49
C LYS A 74 -54.68 -9.32 -41.97
N ALA A 75 -53.76 -8.76 -42.76
CA ALA A 75 -53.94 -8.62 -44.20
C ALA A 75 -54.13 -9.97 -44.90
N ILE A 76 -53.32 -10.99 -44.54
CA ILE A 76 -53.45 -12.35 -45.08
C ILE A 76 -54.82 -12.95 -44.74
N ILE A 77 -55.26 -12.84 -43.48
CA ILE A 77 -56.57 -13.36 -43.02
C ILE A 77 -57.73 -12.69 -43.78
N LEU A 78 -57.64 -11.37 -44.02
CA LEU A 78 -58.66 -10.65 -44.78
C LEU A 78 -58.79 -11.18 -46.21
N LEU A 79 -57.68 -11.45 -46.88
CA LEU A 79 -57.66 -12.02 -48.23
C LEU A 79 -58.19 -13.47 -48.23
N GLN A 80 -57.81 -14.30 -47.25
CA GLN A 80 -58.35 -15.65 -47.10
C GLN A 80 -59.87 -15.67 -46.91
N LYS A 81 -60.42 -14.71 -46.14
CA LYS A 81 -61.88 -14.56 -45.98
C LYS A 81 -62.59 -14.15 -47.27
N SER A 82 -61.93 -13.35 -48.12
CA SER A 82 -62.42 -13.04 -49.47
C SER A 82 -62.51 -14.30 -50.34
N GLU A 83 -61.45 -15.12 -50.33
CA GLU A 83 -61.41 -16.39 -51.08
C GLU A 83 -62.49 -17.38 -50.62
N ALA A 84 -62.74 -17.44 -49.31
CA ALA A 84 -63.81 -18.23 -48.71
C ALA A 84 -65.23 -17.65 -48.93
N LYS A 85 -65.35 -16.48 -49.58
CA LYS A 85 -66.61 -15.74 -49.79
C LYS A 85 -67.31 -15.33 -48.49
N GLU A 86 -66.58 -15.25 -47.38
CA GLU A 86 -67.06 -14.76 -46.09
C GLU A 86 -67.03 -13.22 -45.99
N LEU A 87 -66.27 -12.57 -46.88
CA LEU A 87 -66.13 -11.13 -46.97
C LEU A 87 -66.16 -10.70 -48.44
N GLU A 88 -66.82 -9.58 -48.73
CA GLU A 88 -66.84 -9.00 -50.07
C GLU A 88 -65.42 -8.64 -50.52
N THR A 89 -65.07 -9.02 -51.75
CA THR A 89 -63.70 -8.92 -52.28
C THR A 89 -63.16 -7.50 -52.24
N GLU A 90 -63.94 -6.51 -52.69
CA GLU A 90 -63.53 -5.11 -52.70
C GLU A 90 -63.25 -4.58 -51.27
N LYS A 91 -64.09 -4.96 -50.31
CA LYS A 91 -63.92 -4.60 -48.90
C LYS A 91 -62.70 -5.28 -48.28
N ALA A 92 -62.48 -6.57 -48.57
CA ALA A 92 -61.33 -7.32 -48.09
C ALA A 92 -60.01 -6.75 -48.62
N GLU A 93 -59.94 -6.45 -49.92
CA GLU A 93 -58.76 -5.86 -50.56
C GLU A 93 -58.47 -4.45 -50.02
N SER A 94 -59.50 -3.62 -49.81
CA SER A 94 -59.35 -2.30 -49.23
C SER A 94 -58.77 -2.36 -47.81
N LEU A 95 -59.32 -3.21 -46.93
CA LEU A 95 -58.81 -3.40 -45.57
C LEU A 95 -57.41 -4.02 -45.53
N ALA A 96 -57.11 -4.96 -46.44
CA ALA A 96 -55.78 -5.56 -46.53
C ALA A 96 -54.75 -4.52 -46.96
N LYS A 97 -55.09 -3.64 -47.91
CA LYS A 97 -54.25 -2.52 -48.32
C LYS A 97 -53.98 -1.55 -47.18
N GLU A 98 -54.98 -1.22 -46.38
CA GLU A 98 -54.82 -0.36 -45.20
C GLU A 98 -53.91 -1.01 -44.14
N ALA A 99 -54.09 -2.30 -43.86
CA ALA A 99 -53.21 -3.04 -42.95
C ALA A 99 -51.75 -3.07 -43.44
N LEU A 100 -51.52 -3.23 -44.75
CA LEU A 100 -50.19 -3.17 -45.34
C LEU A 100 -49.57 -1.76 -45.29
N LEU A 101 -50.38 -0.70 -45.40
CA LEU A 101 -49.92 0.68 -45.20
C LEU A 101 -49.46 0.92 -43.76
N LEU A 102 -50.24 0.46 -42.77
CA LEU A 102 -49.86 0.53 -41.36
C LEU A 102 -48.58 -0.27 -41.07
N LYS A 103 -48.45 -1.49 -41.62
CA LYS A 103 -47.20 -2.27 -41.57
C LYS A 103 -46.03 -1.45 -42.09
N LYS A 104 -46.18 -0.82 -43.26
CA LYS A 104 -45.11 -0.01 -43.88
C LYS A 104 -44.69 1.14 -42.97
N GLN A 105 -45.65 1.84 -42.35
CA GLN A 105 -45.37 2.93 -41.41
C GLN A 105 -44.61 2.44 -40.18
N LEU A 106 -45.06 1.34 -39.56
CA LEU A 106 -44.37 0.74 -38.40
C LEU A 106 -42.95 0.29 -38.75
N LEU A 107 -42.71 -0.22 -39.96
CA LEU A 107 -41.37 -0.59 -40.41
C LEU A 107 -40.44 0.63 -40.60
N LEU A 108 -40.98 1.79 -41.02
CA LEU A 108 -40.20 3.03 -41.06
C LEU A 108 -39.81 3.49 -39.64
N GLU A 109 -40.74 3.39 -38.68
CA GLU A 109 -40.46 3.68 -37.27
C GLU A 109 -39.41 2.72 -36.69
N VAL A 110 -39.45 1.43 -37.06
CA VAL A 110 -38.45 0.44 -36.67
C VAL A 110 -37.05 0.81 -37.15
N GLU A 111 -36.90 1.26 -38.40
CA GLU A 111 -35.59 1.67 -38.92
C GLU A 111 -35.04 2.90 -38.19
N GLU A 112 -35.90 3.84 -37.81
CA GLU A 112 -35.50 5.00 -37.02
C GLU A 112 -35.09 4.60 -35.59
N LEU A 113 -35.89 3.76 -34.92
CA LEU A 113 -35.57 3.24 -33.59
C LEU A 113 -34.28 2.42 -33.58
N LYS A 114 -33.97 1.68 -34.65
CA LYS A 114 -32.70 0.95 -34.78
C LYS A 114 -31.49 1.88 -34.80
N LYS A 115 -31.57 2.99 -35.53
CA LYS A 115 -30.49 3.99 -35.56
C LYS A 115 -30.27 4.58 -34.17
N GLN A 116 -31.34 4.89 -33.46
CA GLN A 116 -31.28 5.40 -32.09
C GLN A 116 -30.70 4.35 -31.12
N ALA A 117 -31.13 3.08 -31.22
CA ALA A 117 -30.60 1.99 -30.41
C ALA A 117 -29.09 1.81 -30.63
N ALA A 118 -28.64 1.83 -31.88
CA ALA A 118 -27.23 1.75 -32.22
C ALA A 118 -26.43 2.94 -31.64
N ALA A 119 -26.96 4.16 -31.74
CA ALA A 119 -26.32 5.34 -31.14
C ALA A 119 -26.19 5.20 -29.61
N HIS A 120 -27.25 4.80 -28.92
CA HIS A 120 -27.21 4.60 -27.46
C HIS A 120 -26.27 3.46 -27.05
N GLN A 121 -26.22 2.38 -27.81
CA GLN A 121 -25.29 1.28 -27.56
C GLN A 121 -23.84 1.74 -27.70
N ASN A 122 -23.52 2.48 -28.76
CA ASN A 122 -22.17 3.03 -28.96
C ASN A 122 -21.77 3.98 -27.82
N SER A 123 -22.67 4.88 -27.41
CA SER A 123 -22.42 5.77 -26.26
C SER A 123 -22.24 5.00 -24.95
N SER A 124 -23.02 3.93 -24.74
CA SER A 124 -22.88 3.06 -23.56
C SER A 124 -21.52 2.36 -23.55
N GLU A 125 -21.04 1.86 -24.70
CA GLU A 125 -19.74 1.22 -24.81
C GLU A 125 -18.57 2.20 -24.57
N GLU A 126 -18.70 3.44 -25.03
CA GLU A 126 -17.72 4.49 -24.76
C GLU A 126 -17.64 4.82 -23.26
N LEU A 127 -18.80 5.01 -22.62
CA LEU A 127 -18.87 5.23 -21.17
C LEU A 127 -18.27 4.06 -20.38
N TYR A 128 -18.55 2.83 -20.81
CA TYR A 128 -17.96 1.64 -20.20
C TYR A 128 -16.43 1.66 -20.26
N LYS A 129 -15.85 1.98 -21.43
CA LYS A 129 -14.39 2.09 -21.57
C LYS A 129 -13.81 3.15 -20.64
N ASN A 130 -14.47 4.30 -20.51
CA ASN A 130 -14.04 5.37 -19.61
C ASN A 130 -14.09 4.93 -18.13
N VAL A 131 -15.14 4.21 -17.73
CA VAL A 131 -15.26 3.61 -16.39
C VAL A 131 -14.10 2.64 -16.12
N GLU A 132 -13.76 1.78 -17.07
CA GLU A 132 -12.65 0.83 -16.90
C GLU A 132 -11.29 1.53 -16.78
N VAL A 133 -11.07 2.60 -17.56
CA VAL A 133 -9.87 3.44 -17.45
C VAL A 133 -9.80 4.12 -16.07
N LEU A 134 -10.92 4.62 -15.55
CA LEU A 134 -10.98 5.21 -14.21
C LEU A 134 -10.63 4.17 -13.14
N LYS A 135 -11.24 2.98 -13.17
CA LYS A 135 -10.93 1.89 -12.23
C LYS A 135 -9.46 1.49 -12.25
N PHE A 136 -8.88 1.36 -13.45
CA PHE A 136 -7.47 1.05 -13.60
C PHE A 136 -6.58 2.11 -12.96
N ASN A 137 -6.84 3.40 -13.25
CA ASN A 137 -6.08 4.50 -12.68
C ASN A 137 -6.22 4.59 -11.16
N ILE A 138 -7.42 4.42 -10.60
CA ILE A 138 -7.65 4.39 -9.15
C ILE A 138 -6.78 3.31 -8.51
N SER A 139 -6.83 2.08 -9.05
CA SER A 139 -6.06 0.95 -8.52
C SER A 139 -4.55 1.21 -8.58
N LYS A 140 -4.07 1.80 -9.67
CA LYS A 140 -2.67 2.20 -9.83
C LYS A 140 -2.26 3.24 -8.77
N TRP A 141 -3.05 4.30 -8.59
CA TRP A 141 -2.74 5.35 -7.63
C TRP A 141 -2.82 4.88 -6.18
N GLU A 142 -3.73 3.95 -5.86
CA GLU A 142 -3.77 3.31 -4.54
C GLU A 142 -2.50 2.51 -4.24
N ALA A 143 -2.00 1.75 -5.22
CA ALA A 143 -0.74 1.00 -5.08
C ALA A 143 0.46 1.94 -4.89
N GLU A 144 0.52 3.03 -5.67
CA GLU A 144 1.57 4.05 -5.54
C GLU A 144 1.51 4.76 -4.18
N LEU A 145 0.31 5.12 -3.70
CA LEU A 145 0.10 5.73 -2.38
C LEU A 145 0.56 4.80 -1.26
N ASN A 146 0.26 3.50 -1.32
CA ASN A 146 0.71 2.53 -0.34
C ASN A 146 2.25 2.43 -0.31
N THR A 147 2.87 2.42 -1.48
CA THR A 147 4.33 2.43 -1.61
C THR A 147 4.93 3.71 -1.01
N LEU A 148 4.33 4.86 -1.28
CA LEU A 148 4.77 6.15 -0.76
C LEU A 148 4.67 6.20 0.77
N LYS A 149 3.55 5.76 1.35
CA LYS A 149 3.36 5.64 2.80
C LYS A 149 4.43 4.76 3.46
N ALA A 150 4.73 3.61 2.86
CA ALA A 150 5.78 2.72 3.35
C ALA A 150 7.16 3.40 3.34
N ARG A 151 7.51 4.10 2.24
CA ARG A 151 8.77 4.85 2.13
C ARG A 151 8.88 5.97 3.15
N VAL A 152 7.80 6.72 3.39
CA VAL A 152 7.78 7.76 4.44
C VAL A 152 8.02 7.14 5.81
N LYS A 153 7.34 6.04 6.15
CA LYS A 153 7.55 5.33 7.42
C LYS A 153 8.99 4.83 7.61
N VAL A 154 9.60 4.28 6.56
CA VAL A 154 11.01 3.85 6.59
C VAL A 154 11.94 5.06 6.76
N SER A 155 11.71 6.14 6.02
CA SER A 155 12.50 7.38 6.12
C SER A 155 12.43 7.98 7.53
N ASP A 156 11.24 8.01 8.13
CA ASP A 156 11.04 8.53 9.50
C ASP A 156 11.71 7.64 10.55
N ALA A 157 11.65 6.31 10.39
CA ALA A 157 12.38 5.38 11.24
C ALA A 157 13.90 5.57 11.12
N THR A 158 14.43 5.71 9.91
CA THR A 158 15.86 5.97 9.67
C THR A 158 16.29 7.31 10.26
N LYS A 159 15.48 8.38 10.11
CA LYS A 159 15.73 9.69 10.75
C LYS A 159 15.77 9.57 12.27
N LEU A 160 14.86 8.80 12.86
CA LEU A 160 14.82 8.59 14.31
C LEU A 160 16.07 7.85 14.80
N VAL A 161 16.46 6.76 14.12
CA VAL A 161 17.68 6.00 14.44
C VAL A 161 18.91 6.89 14.31
N ASN A 162 19.06 7.63 13.21
CA ASN A 162 20.21 8.53 13.02
C ASN A 162 20.25 9.65 14.07
N LYS A 163 19.09 10.21 14.45
CA LYS A 163 18.99 11.19 15.54
C LYS A 163 19.39 10.60 16.90
N GLN A 164 19.05 9.33 17.15
CA GLN A 164 19.46 8.63 18.37
C GLN A 164 20.97 8.32 18.35
N LEU A 165 21.52 7.85 17.22
CA LEU A 165 22.95 7.63 17.05
C LEU A 165 23.76 8.92 17.25
N ALA A 166 23.32 10.03 16.65
CA ALA A 166 23.98 11.34 16.84
C ALA A 166 23.93 11.81 18.30
N LYS A 167 22.89 11.44 19.06
CA LYS A 167 22.80 11.70 20.51
C LYS A 167 23.73 10.82 21.33
N ILE A 168 23.97 9.58 20.90
CA ILE A 168 24.92 8.65 21.55
C ILE A 168 26.35 9.15 21.38
N ASP A 169 26.70 9.65 20.19
CA ASP A 169 28.02 10.19 19.88
C ASP A 169 28.35 11.50 20.64
N SER A 170 27.31 12.22 21.11
CA SER A 170 27.47 13.54 21.72
C SER A 170 27.50 13.59 23.24
N ASN A 171 27.20 12.51 23.99
CA ASN A 171 27.50 12.51 25.44
C ASN A 171 27.42 11.14 26.13
N SER A 172 28.48 10.83 26.89
CA SER A 172 28.56 9.94 28.07
C SER A 172 29.03 8.49 27.92
N THR A 173 28.61 7.67 26.95
CA THR A 173 28.92 6.22 27.05
C THR A 173 30.39 5.88 26.76
N ILE A 174 30.98 6.42 25.69
CA ILE A 174 32.41 6.19 25.36
C ILE A 174 33.30 6.86 26.41
N SER A 175 32.99 8.10 26.78
CA SER A 175 33.74 8.84 27.80
C SER A 175 33.61 8.24 29.21
N MET A 176 32.55 7.47 29.49
CA MET A 176 32.39 6.72 30.75
C MET A 176 33.13 5.40 30.70
N LEU A 177 33.16 4.71 29.56
CA LEU A 177 34.00 3.52 29.35
C LEU A 177 35.50 3.85 29.40
N GLU A 178 35.94 4.96 28.81
CA GLU A 178 37.32 5.44 28.92
C GLU A 178 37.68 5.79 30.37
N ARG A 179 36.83 6.52 31.08
CA ARG A 179 37.05 6.83 32.51
C ARG A 179 37.07 5.58 33.40
N MET A 180 36.25 4.58 33.09
CA MET A 180 36.29 3.29 33.80
C MET A 180 37.58 2.53 33.49
N LYS A 181 38.08 2.57 32.25
CA LYS A 181 39.35 1.96 31.88
C LYS A 181 40.53 2.64 32.59
N GLU A 182 40.57 3.96 32.59
CA GLU A 182 41.63 4.76 33.23
C GLU A 182 41.68 4.50 34.74
N LYS A 183 40.52 4.37 35.39
CA LYS A 183 40.42 4.02 36.80
C LYS A 183 40.88 2.59 37.11
N VAL A 184 40.58 1.61 36.26
CA VAL A 184 41.08 0.24 36.42
C VAL A 184 42.60 0.18 36.26
N GLU A 185 43.17 0.90 35.29
CA GLU A 185 44.63 1.00 35.12
C GLU A 185 45.30 1.65 36.35
N GLU A 186 44.68 2.68 36.96
CA GLU A 186 45.17 3.30 38.19
C GLU A 186 45.10 2.34 39.40
N ASP A 187 43.99 1.61 39.57
CA ASP A 187 43.84 0.61 40.63
C ASP A 187 44.84 -0.55 40.46
N GLU A 188 45.10 -1.00 39.22
CA GLU A 188 46.13 -2.00 38.92
C GLU A 188 47.55 -1.49 39.22
N ALA A 189 47.85 -0.23 38.89
CA ALA A 189 49.13 0.40 39.20
C ALA A 189 49.33 0.55 40.72
N LEU A 190 48.30 0.97 41.45
CA LEU A 190 48.29 1.02 42.92
C LEU A 190 48.49 -0.36 43.53
N SER A 191 47.82 -1.39 43.01
CA SER A 191 47.97 -2.77 43.48
C SER A 191 49.40 -3.29 43.27
N LYS A 192 50.02 -3.00 42.11
CA LYS A 192 51.45 -3.27 41.88
C LYS A 192 52.35 -2.52 42.84
N ALA A 193 52.10 -1.23 43.07
CA ALA A 193 52.86 -0.42 44.02
C ALA A 193 52.74 -0.95 45.46
N TYR A 194 51.55 -1.39 45.88
CA TYR A 194 51.37 -2.07 47.18
C TYR A 194 52.07 -3.43 47.24
N GLY A 195 52.10 -4.19 46.14
CA GLY A 195 52.90 -5.41 46.02
C GLY A 195 54.40 -5.15 46.18
N ASP A 196 54.91 -4.07 45.56
CA ASP A 196 56.31 -3.65 45.68
C ASP A 196 56.62 -3.09 47.09
N ILE A 197 55.69 -2.38 47.74
CA ILE A 197 55.84 -1.93 49.13
C ILE A 197 55.80 -3.12 50.12
N ALA A 198 54.99 -4.14 49.85
CA ALA A 198 54.97 -5.37 50.64
C ALA A 198 56.28 -6.17 50.50
N LEU A 199 56.99 -6.03 49.38
CA LEU A 199 58.34 -6.57 49.17
C LEU A 199 59.42 -5.73 49.85
N THR A 200 59.21 -4.42 50.04
CA THR A 200 60.17 -3.50 50.68
C THR A 200 60.09 -3.51 52.23
N ASN A 201 59.05 -4.10 52.83
CA ASN A 201 58.87 -4.20 54.30
C ASN A 201 59.40 -5.52 54.93
N LYS A 202 60.36 -6.17 54.28
CA LYS A 202 61.26 -7.18 54.86
C LYS A 202 62.65 -6.53 54.92
N ASN A 203 63.21 -6.05 56.04
CA ASN A 203 63.71 -6.81 57.19
C ASN A 203 64.21 -5.84 58.27
N VAL A 204 63.45 -5.62 59.33
CA VAL A 204 64.03 -5.20 60.64
C VAL A 204 63.77 -6.30 61.67
N VAL A 205 62.65 -7.01 61.55
CA VAL A 205 62.29 -8.14 62.42
C VAL A 205 63.09 -9.41 62.06
N ASP A 206 63.46 -9.62 60.79
CA ASP A 206 64.31 -10.75 60.38
C ASP A 206 65.79 -10.54 60.80
N GLU A 207 66.31 -9.30 60.84
CA GLU A 207 67.63 -8.99 61.41
C GLU A 207 67.67 -9.17 62.95
N ILE A 208 66.53 -8.98 63.63
CA ILE A 208 66.41 -9.22 65.09
C ILE A 208 66.36 -10.72 65.41
N ASN A 209 65.75 -11.54 64.57
CA ASN A 209 65.69 -13.00 64.76
C ASN A 209 67.01 -13.70 64.40
N GLU A 210 67.82 -13.16 63.48
CA GLU A 210 69.20 -13.64 63.25
C GLU A 210 70.16 -13.27 64.40
N ALA A 211 69.87 -12.22 65.17
CA ALA A 211 70.69 -11.78 66.31
C ALA A 211 70.38 -12.52 67.64
N ILE A 212 69.26 -13.24 67.72
CA ILE A 212 68.82 -13.96 68.93
C ILE A 212 68.84 -15.45 68.63
N GLY A 213 70.06 -16.01 68.65
CA GLY A 213 70.38 -17.37 68.26
C GLY A 213 69.58 -18.46 68.98
N ALA A 214 69.24 -19.50 68.22
CA ALA A 214 68.70 -20.75 68.71
C ALA A 214 69.61 -21.90 68.24
N ASP A 215 70.79 -22.01 68.85
CA ASP A 215 71.64 -23.21 68.68
C ASP A 215 72.32 -23.69 69.98
N ASP A 216 71.84 -23.24 71.14
CA ASP A 216 72.31 -23.68 72.47
C ASP A 216 71.65 -24.99 72.95
N VAL A 217 70.98 -25.72 72.05
CA VAL A 217 70.28 -27.00 72.35
C VAL A 217 70.89 -28.19 71.60
N LEU A 218 71.73 -27.94 70.60
CA LEU A 218 72.44 -28.99 69.86
C LEU A 218 73.83 -29.31 70.47
N ASP A 219 74.51 -28.33 71.06
CA ASP A 219 75.83 -28.51 71.71
C ASP A 219 75.77 -29.33 73.02
N GLU A 220 74.68 -29.24 73.81
CA GLU A 220 74.51 -30.05 75.04
C GLU A 220 74.22 -31.53 74.74
N LEU A 221 73.61 -31.85 73.59
CA LEU A 221 73.28 -33.22 73.20
C LEU A 221 74.52 -33.99 72.69
N GLU A 222 75.47 -33.31 72.04
CA GLU A 222 76.76 -33.89 71.63
C GLU A 222 77.70 -34.12 72.82
N GLN A 223 77.71 -33.24 73.81
CA GLN A 223 78.50 -33.44 75.03
C GLN A 223 77.99 -34.62 75.88
N LEU A 224 76.68 -34.89 75.89
CA LEU A 224 76.10 -36.07 76.55
C LEU A 224 76.36 -37.38 75.79
N LYS A 225 76.37 -37.36 74.45
CA LYS A 225 76.73 -38.53 73.63
C LYS A 225 78.21 -38.90 73.70
N ASN A 226 79.11 -37.92 73.86
CA ASN A 226 80.54 -38.19 74.02
C ASN A 226 80.92 -38.72 75.42
N LYS A 227 80.10 -38.47 76.46
CA LYS A 227 80.28 -39.05 77.80
C LYS A 227 79.83 -40.51 77.94
N LEU A 228 79.02 -41.03 77.02
CA LEU A 228 78.50 -42.41 77.04
C LEU A 228 79.26 -43.38 76.11
N LYS A 229 80.27 -42.90 75.37
CA LYS A 229 81.09 -43.71 74.45
C LYS A 229 82.54 -43.90 74.90
N ASN A 230 82.92 -43.37 76.05
CA ASN A 230 84.18 -43.66 76.74
C ASN A 230 83.91 -44.43 78.03
N GLU A 231 83.46 -45.67 77.87
CA GLU A 231 83.72 -46.85 78.72
C GLU A 231 83.68 -48.10 77.84
#